data_AF-A0A7V5U2G6-F1
#
_entry.id   AF-A0A7V5U2G6-F1
#
_cell.length_a   1.000
_cell.length_b   1.000
_cell.length_c   1.000
_cell.angle_alpha   90.00
_cell.angle_beta   90.00
_cell.angle_gamma   90.00
#
_symmetry.space_group_name_H-M   'P 1'
#
loop_
_entity.id
_entity.type
_entity.pdbx_description
1 polymer ?
#
loop_
_entity_poly.entity_id
_entity_poly.type
_entity_poly.pdbx_seq_one_letter_code
_entity_poly.pdbx_strand_id
1 'polypeptide(L)'
;MKVLTPELWRKLVEEAERYYAENGGSHRLDHVYRVLALAERLARAEGADLEVVKVAALFHDIGRAEERRTQGRVCHAAYGAKLV
;
A
#
# COMPACT_ATOMS: atom_id res chain seq x y z
N MET A 1 -16.54 -9.99 -11.55
CA MET A 1 -16.90 -10.38 -10.17
C MET A 1 -16.10 -9.49 -9.25
N LYS A 2 -16.73 -8.77 -8.31
CA LYS A 2 -15.98 -7.97 -7.33
C LYS A 2 -15.42 -8.89 -6.27
N VAL A 3 -14.11 -8.95 -6.14
CA VAL A 3 -13.40 -9.85 -5.21
C VAL A 3 -13.20 -9.16 -3.85
N LEU A 4 -13.16 -7.83 -3.85
CA LEU A 4 -12.87 -7.03 -2.67
C LEU A 4 -14.12 -6.78 -1.82
N THR A 5 -14.50 -7.77 -0.99
CA THR A 5 -15.61 -7.61 -0.03
C THR A 5 -15.24 -6.64 1.10
N PRO A 6 -16.22 -6.04 1.80
CA PRO A 6 -15.94 -5.19 2.97
C PRO A 6 -15.11 -5.90 4.05
N GLU A 7 -15.37 -7.19 4.28
CA GLU A 7 -14.64 -7.99 5.27
C GLU A 7 -13.20 -8.24 4.84
N LEU A 8 -12.98 -8.56 3.57
CA LEU A 8 -11.63 -8.72 3.02
C LEU A 8 -10.87 -7.40 3.07
N TRP A 9 -11.51 -6.30 2.67
CA TRP A 9 -10.92 -4.97 2.71
C TRP A 9 -10.47 -4.60 4.11
N ARG A 10 -11.31 -4.82 5.13
CA ARG A 10 -10.95 -4.59 6.53
C ARG A 10 -9.72 -5.39 6.95
N LYS A 11 -9.64 -6.67 6.59
CA LYS A 11 -8.46 -7.51 6.89
C LYS A 11 -7.18 -7.01 6.21
N LEU A 12 -7.29 -6.55 4.96
CA LEU A 12 -6.15 -5.99 4.22
C LEU A 12 -5.67 -4.67 4.83
N VAL A 13 -6.58 -3.82 5.29
CA VAL A 13 -6.24 -2.58 6.02
C VAL A 13 -5.55 -2.92 7.33
N GLU A 14 -6.10 -3.83 8.14
CA GLU A 14 -5.47 -4.27 9.40
C GLU A 14 -4.06 -4.85 9.17
N GLU A 15 -3.85 -5.59 8.08
CA GLU A 15 -2.53 -6.10 7.69
C GLU A 15 -1.58 -4.98 7.25
N ALA A 16 -2.03 -4.06 6.42
CA ALA A 16 -1.23 -2.91 6.00
C ALA A 16 -0.79 -2.06 7.21
N GLU A 17 -1.70 -1.82 8.16
CA GLU A 17 -1.40 -1.09 9.39
C GLU A 17 -0.28 -1.74 10.21
N ARG A 18 -0.19 -3.08 10.23
CA ARG A 18 0.94 -3.79 10.85
C ARG A 18 2.27 -3.48 10.17
N TYR A 19 2.33 -3.46 8.83
CA TYR A 19 3.54 -3.10 8.10
C TYR A 19 3.98 -1.65 8.33
N TYR A 20 3.02 -0.72 8.45
CA TYR A 20 3.34 0.69 8.67
C TYR A 20 3.56 1.05 10.15
N ALA A 21 3.27 0.17 11.10
CA ALA A 21 3.49 0.42 12.53
C ALA A 21 4.98 0.69 12.85
N GLU A 22 5.90 0.05 12.11
CA GLU A 22 7.35 0.25 12.26
C GLU A 22 7.91 1.40 11.40
N ASN A 23 7.10 1.96 10.48
CA ASN A 23 7.52 3.02 9.57
C ASN A 23 7.47 4.40 10.28
N GLY A 24 8.62 4.87 10.77
CA GLY A 24 8.75 6.24 11.28
C GLY A 24 8.82 7.31 10.17
N GLY A 25 8.37 8.54 10.46
CA GLY A 25 8.56 9.72 9.58
C GLY A 25 7.37 10.02 8.63
N SER A 26 7.66 10.50 7.42
CA SER A 26 6.66 10.95 6.42
C SER A 26 5.92 9.84 5.68
N HIS A 27 6.31 8.58 5.85
CA HIS A 27 5.72 7.39 5.19
C HIS A 27 4.86 6.58 6.15
N ARG A 28 4.13 7.29 7.03
CA ARG A 28 3.14 6.69 7.93
C ARG A 28 1.82 6.50 7.21
N LEU A 29 0.85 5.91 7.90
CA LEU A 29 -0.49 5.63 7.39
C LEU A 29 -1.18 6.84 6.75
N ASP A 30 -0.91 8.07 7.23
CA ASP A 30 -1.46 9.28 6.62
C ASP A 30 -1.01 9.48 5.16
N HIS A 31 0.23 9.14 4.83
CA HIS A 31 0.72 9.16 3.44
C HIS A 31 0.01 8.12 2.59
N VAL A 32 -0.08 6.89 3.09
CA VAL A 32 -0.73 5.78 2.38
C VAL A 32 -2.19 6.10 2.08
N TYR A 33 -2.94 6.66 3.06
CA TYR A 33 -4.34 7.03 2.84
C TYR A 33 -4.52 8.18 1.86
N ARG A 34 -3.60 9.17 1.81
CA ARG A 34 -3.63 10.21 0.76
C ARG A 34 -3.37 9.63 -0.63
N VAL A 35 -2.40 8.72 -0.75
CA VAL A 35 -2.09 8.04 -2.03
C VAL A 35 -3.27 7.18 -2.47
N LEU A 36 -3.87 6.41 -1.56
CA LEU A 36 -5.06 5.61 -1.84
C LEU A 36 -6.22 6.47 -2.37
N ALA A 37 -6.55 7.57 -1.69
CA ALA A 37 -7.62 8.46 -2.12
C ALA A 37 -7.37 9.06 -3.52
N LEU A 38 -6.13 9.45 -3.81
CA LEU A 38 -5.75 9.94 -5.14
C LEU A 38 -5.82 8.84 -6.20
N ALA A 39 -5.29 7.65 -5.90
CA ALA A 39 -5.29 6.51 -6.81
C ALA A 39 -6.71 6.05 -7.14
N GLU A 40 -7.63 6.02 -6.18
CA GLU A 40 -9.04 5.72 -6.43
C GLU A 40 -9.69 6.74 -7.39
N ARG A 41 -9.40 8.03 -7.21
CA ARG A 41 -9.92 9.08 -8.09
C ARG A 41 -9.42 8.91 -9.52
N LEU A 42 -8.12 8.64 -9.68
CA LEU A 42 -7.51 8.42 -10.99
C LEU A 42 -8.02 7.14 -11.65
N ALA A 43 -8.10 6.03 -10.92
CA ALA A 43 -8.61 4.77 -11.46
C ALA A 43 -10.02 4.89 -12.03
N ARG A 44 -10.90 5.65 -11.37
CA ARG A 44 -12.25 5.93 -11.87
C ARG A 44 -12.24 6.79 -13.14
N ALA A 45 -11.35 7.79 -13.21
CA ALA A 45 -11.24 8.66 -14.37
C ALA A 45 -10.68 7.91 -15.60
N GLU A 46 -9.72 7.02 -15.38
CA GLU A 46 -9.02 6.25 -16.43
C GLU A 46 -9.72 4.94 -16.79
N GLY A 47 -10.80 4.57 -16.09
CA GLY A 47 -11.48 3.28 -16.28
C GLY A 47 -10.63 2.07 -15.89
N ALA A 48 -9.65 2.26 -15.00
CA ALA A 48 -8.79 1.20 -14.50
C ALA A 48 -9.53 0.27 -13.52
N ASP A 49 -8.99 -0.92 -13.30
CA ASP A 49 -9.50 -1.83 -12.28
C ASP A 49 -9.30 -1.24 -10.88
N LEU A 50 -10.40 -0.76 -10.30
CA LEU A 50 -10.39 -0.10 -9.01
C LEU A 50 -9.95 -1.04 -7.88
N GLU A 51 -10.25 -2.34 -7.94
CA GLU A 51 -9.87 -3.27 -6.87
C GLU A 51 -8.36 -3.48 -6.86
N VAL A 52 -7.76 -3.68 -8.04
CA VAL A 52 -6.30 -3.81 -8.19
C VAL A 52 -5.60 -2.53 -7.73
N VAL A 53 -6.06 -1.36 -8.19
CA VAL A 53 -5.43 -0.08 -7.85
C VAL A 53 -5.51 0.19 -6.34
N LYS A 54 -6.65 -0.10 -5.71
CA LYS A 54 -6.82 0.09 -4.26
C LYS A 54 -5.83 -0.75 -3.45
N VAL A 55 -5.75 -2.04 -3.77
CA VAL A 55 -4.85 -2.96 -3.05
C VAL A 55 -3.39 -2.58 -3.31
N ALA A 56 -3.02 -2.30 -4.55
CA ALA A 56 -1.66 -1.86 -4.90
C ALA A 56 -1.27 -0.57 -4.14
N ALA A 57 -2.14 0.44 -4.10
CA ALA A 57 -1.87 1.68 -3.39
C ALA A 57 -1.72 1.48 -1.88
N LEU A 58 -2.52 0.59 -1.28
CA LEU A 58 -2.43 0.27 0.16
C LEU A 58 -1.07 -0.35 0.53
N PHE A 59 -0.52 -1.21 -0.32
CA PHE A 59 0.71 -1.96 -0.05
C PHE A 59 1.98 -1.42 -0.71
N HIS A 60 1.90 -0.38 -1.55
CA HIS A 60 3.05 0.08 -2.36
C HIS A 60 4.32 0.42 -1.57
N ASP A 61 4.16 0.85 -0.30
CA ASP A 61 5.25 1.37 0.52
C ASP A 61 5.70 0.44 1.67
N ILE A 62 5.18 -0.78 1.76
CA ILE A 62 5.50 -1.69 2.89
C ILE A 62 6.98 -2.08 2.99
N GLY A 63 7.75 -1.95 1.91
CA GLY A 63 9.19 -2.23 1.92
C GLY A 63 10.08 -1.11 2.49
N ARG A 64 9.53 0.04 2.91
CA ARG A 64 10.35 1.19 3.36
C ARG A 64 11.15 0.95 4.63
N ALA A 65 10.63 0.15 5.56
CA ALA A 65 11.36 -0.19 6.78
C ALA A 65 12.70 -0.86 6.45
N GLU A 66 12.68 -1.80 5.49
CA GLU A 66 13.87 -2.55 5.09
C GLU A 66 14.84 -1.70 4.25
N GLU A 67 14.31 -0.86 3.35
CA GLU A 67 15.15 0.11 2.63
C GLU A 67 15.90 1.03 3.59
N ARG A 68 15.23 1.52 4.65
CA ARG A 68 15.88 2.33 5.69
C ARG A 68 16.92 1.54 6.47
N ARG A 69 16.56 0.33 6.94
CA ARG A 69 17.46 -0.57 7.70
C ARG A 69 18.74 -0.88 6.93
N THR A 70 18.62 -1.07 5.62
CA THR A 70 19.73 -1.43 4.74
C THR A 70 20.42 -0.23 4.09
N GLN A 71 20.02 1.00 4.45
CA GLN A 71 20.54 2.25 3.89
C GLN A 71 20.47 2.29 2.35
N GLY A 72 19.35 1.84 1.79
CA GLY A 72 19.08 1.88 0.36
C GLY A 72 19.66 0.72 -0.45
N ARG A 73 20.37 -0.24 0.17
CA ARG A 73 20.87 -1.43 -0.55
C ARG A 73 19.74 -2.34 -1.01
N VAL A 74 18.64 -2.38 -0.27
CA VAL A 74 17.41 -3.06 -0.67
C VAL A 74 16.40 -2.02 -1.15
N CYS A 75 16.03 -2.09 -2.42
CA CYS A 75 14.96 -1.24 -2.98
C CYS A 75 13.62 -1.65 -2.38
N HIS A 76 12.90 -0.70 -1.78
CA HIS A 76 11.60 -0.95 -1.17
C HIS A 76 10.56 -1.52 -2.12
N ALA A 77 10.59 -1.14 -3.41
CA ALA A 77 9.55 -1.51 -4.36
C ALA A 77 9.73 -2.97 -4.75
N ALA A 78 10.96 -3.35 -5.09
CA ALA A 78 11.32 -4.72 -5.40
C ALA A 78 11.18 -5.64 -4.17
N TYR A 79 11.44 -5.13 -2.96
CA TYR A 79 11.25 -5.89 -1.73
C TYR A 79 9.77 -6.03 -1.36
N GLY A 80 9.02 -4.92 -1.35
CA GLY A 80 7.58 -4.90 -1.05
C GLY A 80 6.77 -5.78 -2.00
N ALA A 81 7.12 -5.81 -3.30
CA ALA A 81 6.50 -6.69 -4.28
C ALA A 81 6.70 -8.20 -4.00
N LYS A 82 7.63 -8.58 -3.13
CA LYS A 82 7.83 -9.99 -2.70
C LYS A 82 7.04 -10.34 -1.44
N LEU A 83 6.47 -9.35 -0.75
CA LEU A 83 5.73 -9.53 0.50
C LEU A 83 4.23 -9.74 0.28
N VAL A 84 3.72 -9.47 -0.93
CA VAL A 84 2.31 -9.52 -1.31
C VAL A 84 2.05 -10.46 -2.47
#